data_AF-A0A2E0M389-F1
#
_entry.id   AF-A0A2E0M389-F1
#
_cell.length_a   1.000
_cell.length_b   1.000
_cell.length_c   1.000
_cell.angle_alpha   90.00
_cell.angle_beta   90.00
_cell.angle_gamma   90.00
#
_symmetry.space_group_name_H-M   'P 1'
#
loop_
_entity.id
_entity.type
_entity.pdbx_description
1 polymer ?
#
loop_
_entity_poly.entity_id
_entity_poly.type
_entity_poly.pdbx_seq_one_letter_code
_entity_poly.pdbx_strand_id
1 'polypeptide(L)' 'MRDQLLKAISAHARGEIERHRANVEVYLSNPAGIGEHSDITDAIQVEIDKISRYHDQIEVINTYLRDRKEVQLNEGS' A
#
# COMPACT_ATOMS: atom_id res chain seq x y z
N MET A 1 22.39 0.42 -5.91
CA MET A 1 21.64 1.69 -5.68
C MET A 1 20.20 1.61 -6.18
N ARG A 2 19.92 1.22 -7.44
CA ARG A 2 18.53 1.06 -7.96
C ARG A 2 17.64 0.23 -7.03
N ASP A 3 18.05 -0.99 -6.69
CA ASP A 3 17.24 -1.91 -5.88
C ASP A 3 16.99 -1.40 -4.47
N GLN A 4 17.95 -0.68 -3.90
CA GLN A 4 17.83 -0.07 -2.58
C GLN A 4 16.79 1.06 -2.59
N LEU A 5 16.75 1.88 -3.66
CA LEU A 5 15.74 2.92 -3.83
C LEU A 5 14.34 2.31 -4.03
N LEU A 6 14.20 1.32 -4.91
CA LEU A 6 12.93 0.63 -5.13
C LEU A 6 12.43 -0.06 -3.86
N LYS A 7 13.34 -0.66 -3.08
CA LYS A 7 13.03 -1.25 -1.77
C LYS A 7 12.57 -0.20 -0.77
N ALA A 8 13.26 0.95 -0.69
CA ALA A 8 12.90 2.03 0.21
C ALA A 8 11.50 2.61 -0.10
N ILE A 9 11.22 2.89 -1.38
CA ILE A 9 9.91 3.39 -1.82
C ILE A 9 8.81 2.36 -1.55
N SER A 10 9.06 1.08 -1.85
CA SER A 10 8.10 0.01 -1.55
C SER A 10 7.83 -0.14 -0.05
N ALA A 11 8.86 0.00 0.79
CA ALA A 11 8.72 -0.07 2.24
C ALA A 11 7.91 1.10 2.79
N HIS A 12 8.13 2.31 2.27
CA HIS A 12 7.34 3.49 2.63
C HIS A 12 5.87 3.32 2.25
N ALA A 13 5.58 2.90 1.02
CA ALA A 13 4.20 2.64 0.57
C ALA A 13 3.50 1.58 1.43
N ARG A 14 4.21 0.50 1.83
CA ARG A 14 3.67 -0.50 2.75
C ARG A 14 3.35 0.09 4.13
N GLY A 15 4.24 0.91 4.68
CA GLY A 15 4.00 1.59 5.96
C GLY A 15 2.74 2.46 5.92
N GLU A 16 2.54 3.19 4.82
CA GLU A 16 1.34 4.01 4.63
C GLU A 16 0.06 3.18 4.49
N ILE A 17 0.11 2.04 3.78
CA ILE A 17 -1.02 1.09 3.72
C ILE A 17 -1.39 0.59 5.11
N GLU A 18 -0.42 0.17 5.92
CA GLU A 18 -0.68 -0.31 7.29
C GLU A 18 -1.29 0.79 8.17
N ARG A 19 -0.78 2.02 8.05
CA ARG A 19 -1.30 3.17 8.78
C ARG A 19 -2.76 3.45 8.43
N HIS A 20 -3.09 3.48 7.13
CA HIS A 20 -4.46 3.72 6.68
C HIS A 20 -5.39 2.56 7.02
N ARG A 21 -4.91 1.31 6.95
CA ARG A 21 -5.69 0.15 7.40
C ARG A 21 -6.03 0.26 8.89
N ALA A 22 -5.06 0.63 9.73
CA ALA A 22 -5.29 0.82 11.16
C ALA A 22 -6.36 1.90 11.43
N ASN A 23 -6.37 3.00 10.66
CA ASN A 23 -7.41 4.02 10.76
C ASN A 23 -8.80 3.47 10.40
N VAL A 24 -8.91 2.69 9.31
CA VAL A 24 -10.17 2.02 8.93
C VAL A 24 -10.67 1.11 10.06
N GLU A 25 -9.79 0.28 10.64
CA GLU A 25 -10.16 -0.61 11.74
C GLU A 25 -10.66 0.14 12.98
N VAL A 26 -10.05 1.30 13.27
CA VAL A 26 -10.49 2.19 14.36
C VAL A 26 -11.89 2.73 14.09
N TYR A 27 -12.20 3.17 12.86
CA TYR A 27 -13.54 3.62 12.48
C TYR A 27 -14.59 2.50 12.54
N LEU A 28 -14.22 1.27 12.12
CA LEU A 28 -15.10 0.11 12.16
C LEU A 28 -15.37 -0.40 13.58
N SER A 29 -14.36 -0.35 14.46
CA SER A 29 -14.44 -0.92 15.81
C SER A 29 -14.99 0.04 16.86
N ASN A 30 -14.84 1.36 16.67
CA ASN A 30 -15.29 2.35 17.65
C ASN A 30 -15.91 3.60 17.00
N PRO A 31 -17.06 3.45 16.30
CA PRO A 31 -17.70 4.56 15.59
C PRO A 31 -18.18 5.69 16.52
N ALA A 32 -18.40 5.41 17.81
CA ALA A 32 -19.04 6.33 18.76
C ALA A 32 -18.07 7.31 19.47
N GLY A 33 -16.76 7.30 19.16
CA GLY A 33 -15.74 8.02 19.94
C GLY A 33 -14.92 9.09 19.21
N ILE A 34 -15.02 9.21 17.88
CA ILE A 34 -14.08 10.01 17.05
C ILE A 34 -14.66 11.40 16.69
N GLY A 35 -15.64 11.85 17.47
CA GLY A 35 -16.27 13.15 17.30
C GLY A 35 -17.48 13.07 16.37
N GLU A 36 -18.39 13.99 16.58
CA GLU A 36 -19.62 14.21 15.85
C GLU A 36 -19.35 14.67 14.40
N HIS A 37 -18.59 13.88 13.64
CA HIS A 37 -18.38 14.07 12.22
C HIS A 37 -19.37 13.18 11.47
N SER A 38 -20.39 13.84 10.90
CA SER A 38 -21.26 13.26 9.89
C SER A 38 -20.42 12.49 8.86
N ASP A 39 -20.83 11.23 8.64
CA ASP A 39 -20.30 10.30 7.64
C ASP A 39 -18.93 9.66 7.92
N ILE A 40 -18.92 8.77 8.93
CA ILE A 40 -17.88 7.74 9.13
C ILE A 40 -17.59 6.96 7.83
N THR A 41 -18.61 6.76 6.99
CA THR A 41 -18.45 6.14 5.67
C THR A 41 -17.53 6.95 4.77
N ASP A 42 -17.64 8.27 4.75
CA ASP A 42 -16.75 9.14 3.94
C ASP A 42 -15.32 9.10 4.48
N ALA A 43 -15.15 9.08 5.80
CA ALA A 43 -13.84 8.93 6.42
C ALA A 43 -13.18 7.59 6.04
N ILE A 44 -13.94 6.49 6.09
CA ILE A 44 -13.46 5.17 5.64
C ILE A 44 -13.11 5.20 4.15
N GLN A 45 -13.93 5.82 3.31
CA GLN A 45 -13.67 5.94 1.88
C GLN A 45 -12.35 6.67 1.61
N VAL A 46 -12.09 7.78 2.30
CA VAL A 46 -10.84 8.54 2.18
C VAL A 46 -9.63 7.71 2.56
N GLU A 47 -9.73 6.86 3.59
CA GLU A 47 -8.61 5.98 3.99
C GLU A 47 -8.40 4.84 2.99
N ILE A 48 -9.48 4.27 2.44
CA ILE A 48 -9.42 3.26 1.37
C ILE A 48 -8.77 3.82 0.10
N ASP A 49 -9.12 5.04 -0.31
CA ASP A 49 -8.54 5.68 -1.49
C ASP A 49 -7.03 5.84 -1.37
N LYS A 50 -6.54 6.16 -0.16
CA LYS A 50 -5.11 6.25 0.12
C LYS A 50 -4.45 4.87 0.09
N ILE A 51 -5.09 3.83 0.62
CA ILE A 51 -4.60 2.44 0.51
C ILE A 51 -4.46 2.05 -0.96
N SER A 52 -5.50 2.26 -1.78
CA SER A 52 -5.49 1.96 -3.21
C SER A 52 -4.35 2.69 -3.92
N ARG A 53 -4.16 3.99 -3.66
CA ARG A 53 -3.06 4.78 -4.24
C ARG A 53 -1.68 4.19 -3.94
N TYR A 54 -1.42 3.75 -2.71
CA TYR A 54 -0.12 3.18 -2.35
C TYR A 54 0.03 1.73 -2.82
N HIS A 55 -1.07 0.98 -2.88
CA HIS A 55 -1.10 -0.35 -3.47
C HIS A 55 -0.70 -0.30 -4.95
N ASP A 56 -1.30 0.62 -5.72
CA ASP A 56 -0.98 0.81 -7.13
C ASP A 56 0.48 1.18 -7.37
N GLN A 57 1.08 1.99 -6.48
CA GLN A 57 2.51 2.30 -6.56
C GLN A 57 3.39 1.04 -6.40
N ILE A 58 3.04 0.17 -5.47
CA ILE A 58 3.74 -1.10 -5.27
C ILE A 58 3.58 -2.00 -6.50
N GLU A 59 2.37 -2.08 -7.06
CA GLU A 59 2.10 -2.85 -8.27
C GLU A 59 2.90 -2.32 -9.46
N VAL A 60 2.90 -1.01 -9.70
CA VAL A 60 3.72 -0.39 -10.77
C VAL A 60 5.21 -0.71 -10.58
N ILE A 61 5.73 -0.64 -9.36
CA ILE A 61 7.12 -1.00 -9.06
C ILE A 61 7.37 -2.48 -9.39
N ASN A 62 6.47 -3.37 -9.00
CA ASN A 62 6.61 -4.81 -9.23
C ASN A 62 6.48 -5.18 -10.71
N THR A 63 5.55 -4.58 -11.44
CA THR A 63 5.25 -4.91 -12.83
C THR A 63 6.27 -4.32 -13.80
N TYR A 64 6.70 -3.07 -13.58
CA TYR A 64 7.48 -2.33 -14.58
C TYR A 64 8.93 -2.06 -14.17
N LEU A 65 9.25 -2.07 -12.88
CA LEU A 65 10.56 -1.63 -12.38
C LEU A 65 11.40 -2.75 -11.79
N ARG A 66 10.78 -3.85 -11.34
CA ARG A 66 11.45 -5.10 -11.00
C ARG A 66 11.58 -5.96 -12.26
N ASP A 67 12.77 -5.96 -12.86
CA ASP A 67 13.09 -6.81 -14.01
C ASP A 67 12.92 -8.29 -13.64
N ARG A 68 12.24 -9.06 -14.50
CA ARG A 68 12.19 -10.53 -14.48
C ARG A 68 13.61 -11.10 -14.66
N LYS A 69 14.35 -11.28 -13.56
CA LYS A 69 15.51 -12.16 -13.53
C LYS A 69 15.08 -13.60 -13.22
N GLU A 70 14.34 -14.24 -14.13
CA GLU A 70 14.11 -15.69 -14.00
C GLU A 70 13.66 -16.35 -15.31
N VAL A 71 14.40 -16.17 -16.42
CA VAL A 71 14.24 -17.04 -17.61
C VAL A 71 15.59 -17.42 -18.26
N GLN A 72 16.74 -17.11 -17.67
CA GLN A 72 18.05 -17.43 -18.29
C GLN A 72 19.02 -18.07 -17.30
N LEU A 73 18.64 -19.20 -16.69
CA LEU A 73 19.59 -20.07 -15.98
C LEU A 73 19.37 -21.58 -16.22
N ASN A 74 18.39 -21.98 -17.04
CA ASN A 74 18.07 -23.40 -17.23
C ASN A 74 18.21 -23.91 -18.69
N GLU A 75 18.97 -23.22 -19.55
CA GLU A 75 19.29 -23.72 -20.91
C GLU A 75 20.81 -23.80 -21.16
N GLY A 76 21.57 -24.33 -20.20
CA GLY A 76 22.99 -24.57 -20.46
C GLY A 76 23.76 -25.13 -19.28
N SER A 77 23.56 -26.42 -18.96
CA SER A 77 24.57 -27.36 -18.43
C SER A 77 24.02 -28.78 -18.51
#